data_AF-A0A4Y9AAA7-F1
#
_entry.id   AF-A0A4Y9AAA7-F1
#
_cell.length_a   1.000
_cell.length_b   1.000
_cell.length_c   1.000
_cell.angle_alpha   90.00
_cell.angle_beta   90.00
_cell.angle_gamma   90.00
#
_symmetry.space_group_name_H-M   'P 1'
#
loop_
_entity.id
_entity.type
_entity.pdbx_description
1 polymer ?
#
loop_
_entity_poly.entity_id
_entity_poly.type
_entity_poly.pdbx_seq_one_letter_code
_entity_poly.pdbx_strand_id
1 'polypeptide(L)'
;MSEMADEVIAGKHGSGHENRRQSLGISQSKYEKVRAEVNRRASGNSKSVDEMAKEVSQGLHGNGHANRRKSLGVSKATYEKVRAKVNGGSVSSGGGKSVKQMADEIINGKGIPNGHEARRKHFGISKAKYEQVRAEVNRRLS
;
A
#
# COMPACT_ATOMS: atom_id res chain seq x y z
N MET A 1 -1.90 18.94 25.00
CA MET A 1 -2.50 18.77 23.65
C MET A 1 -2.98 17.33 23.42
N SER A 2 -2.25 16.30 23.88
CA SER A 2 -2.64 14.90 23.73
C SER A 2 -4.03 14.61 24.29
N GLU A 3 -4.26 14.96 25.56
CA GLU A 3 -5.53 14.73 26.26
C GLU A 3 -6.72 15.38 25.55
N MET A 4 -6.61 16.66 25.16
CA MET A 4 -7.64 17.37 24.40
C MET A 4 -7.94 16.71 23.03
N ALA A 5 -6.93 16.14 22.38
CA ALA A 5 -7.13 15.42 21.13
C ALA A 5 -7.85 14.08 21.36
N ASP A 6 -7.51 13.37 22.44
CA ASP A 6 -8.19 12.14 22.85
C ASP A 6 -9.66 12.38 23.18
N GLU A 7 -9.98 13.46 23.89
CA GLU A 7 -11.37 13.83 24.22
C GLU A 7 -12.19 14.22 22.98
N VAL A 8 -11.58 14.91 22.02
CA VAL A 8 -12.23 15.24 20.73
C VAL A 8 -12.46 13.98 19.89
N ILE A 9 -11.51 13.04 19.87
CA ILE A 9 -11.66 11.74 19.19
C ILE A 9 -12.73 10.87 19.86
N ALA A 10 -12.78 10.89 21.20
CA ALA A 10 -13.81 10.22 22.00
C ALA A 10 -15.20 10.89 21.89
N GLY A 11 -15.32 12.01 21.18
CA GLY A 11 -16.59 12.67 20.92
C GLY A 11 -17.15 13.48 22.09
N LYS A 12 -16.36 13.76 23.14
CA LYS A 12 -16.83 14.45 24.36
C LYS A 12 -17.24 15.91 24.16
N HIS A 13 -16.87 16.52 23.03
CA HIS A 13 -17.05 17.96 22.76
C HIS A 13 -18.06 18.26 21.64
N GLY A 14 -18.91 17.30 21.27
CA GLY A 14 -19.94 17.47 20.25
C GLY A 14 -19.41 17.58 18.80
N SER A 15 -20.30 17.92 17.88
CA SER A 15 -20.00 18.11 16.45
C SER A 15 -19.76 19.58 16.12
N GLY A 16 -18.88 19.86 15.15
CA GLY A 16 -18.54 21.22 14.72
C GLY A 16 -17.30 21.81 15.41
N HIS A 17 -16.55 22.63 14.65
CA HIS A 17 -15.27 23.15 15.12
C HIS A 17 -15.40 24.20 16.22
N GLU A 18 -16.42 25.04 16.15
CA GLU A 18 -16.71 26.09 17.13
C GLU A 18 -17.09 25.50 18.49
N ASN A 19 -18.02 24.54 18.50
CA ASN A 19 -18.46 23.82 19.70
C ASN A 19 -17.28 23.14 20.41
N ARG A 20 -16.41 22.47 19.65
CA ARG A 20 -15.22 21.80 20.19
C ARG A 20 -14.23 22.79 20.79
N ARG A 21 -13.99 23.93 20.13
CA ARG A 21 -13.11 24.99 20.64
C ARG A 21 -13.64 25.61 21.92
N GLN A 22 -14.94 25.94 21.95
CA GLN A 22 -15.62 26.52 23.12
C GLN A 22 -15.66 25.53 24.29
N SER A 23 -15.99 24.27 24.04
CA SER A 23 -16.04 23.22 25.06
C SER A 23 -14.67 22.92 25.67
N LEU A 24 -13.59 23.02 24.89
CA LEU A 24 -12.22 22.91 25.38
C LEU A 24 -11.71 24.17 26.10
N GLY A 25 -12.41 25.31 25.98
CA GLY A 25 -12.00 26.57 26.61
C GLY A 25 -10.64 27.10 26.13
N ILE A 26 -10.26 26.83 24.88
CA ILE A 26 -8.93 27.16 24.34
C ILE A 26 -8.99 28.22 23.24
N SER A 27 -7.88 28.95 23.07
CA SER A 27 -7.71 29.90 21.97
C SER A 27 -7.72 29.20 20.60
N GLN A 28 -8.06 29.95 19.55
CA GLN A 28 -8.10 29.46 18.16
C GLN A 28 -6.77 28.79 17.74
N SER A 29 -5.63 29.41 18.03
CA SER A 29 -4.30 28.85 17.73
C SER A 29 -4.03 27.52 18.45
N LYS A 30 -4.49 27.38 19.69
CA LYS A 30 -4.33 26.14 20.47
C LYS A 30 -5.28 25.05 19.95
N TYR A 31 -6.48 25.43 19.53
CA TYR A 31 -7.45 24.54 18.89
C TYR A 31 -6.95 24.01 17.55
N GLU A 32 -6.29 24.83 16.72
CA GLU A 32 -5.67 24.37 15.47
C GLU A 32 -4.61 23.29 15.72
N LYS A 33 -3.79 23.44 16.78
CA LYS A 33 -2.83 22.41 17.19
C LYS A 33 -3.53 21.12 17.63
N VAL A 34 -4.60 21.22 18.42
CA VAL A 34 -5.42 20.06 18.81
C VAL A 34 -6.07 19.40 17.59
N ARG A 35 -6.58 20.18 16.64
CA ARG A 35 -7.17 19.67 15.39
C ARG A 35 -6.13 18.96 14.53
N ALA A 36 -4.91 19.50 14.42
CA ALA A 36 -3.81 18.86 13.69
C ALA A 36 -3.41 17.54 14.35
N GLU A 37 -3.35 17.49 15.68
CA GLU A 37 -3.12 16.29 16.47
C GLU A 37 -4.22 15.24 16.27
N VAL A 38 -5.49 15.65 16.37
CA VAL A 38 -6.67 14.81 16.11
C VAL A 38 -6.62 14.27 14.68
N ASN A 39 -6.32 15.11 13.69
CA ASN A 39 -6.18 14.66 12.31
C ASN A 39 -5.02 13.69 12.16
N ARG A 40 -3.88 13.91 12.82
CA ARG A 40 -2.73 13.00 12.80
C ARG A 40 -3.07 11.64 13.42
N ARG A 41 -3.89 11.62 14.48
CA ARG A 41 -4.34 10.40 15.18
C ARG A 41 -5.50 9.69 14.47
N ALA A 42 -6.40 10.45 13.84
CA ALA A 42 -7.48 9.91 13.02
C ALA A 42 -6.96 9.36 11.68
N SER A 43 -5.90 9.97 11.12
CA SER A 43 -5.05 9.37 10.08
C SER A 43 -3.98 8.42 10.67
N GLY A 44 -4.16 8.06 11.95
CA GLY A 44 -3.19 7.50 12.87
C GLY A 44 -2.27 6.50 12.25
N ASN A 45 -0.97 6.69 12.48
CA ASN A 45 0.07 5.65 12.39
C ASN A 45 0.06 4.84 11.09
N SER A 46 -0.60 5.36 10.06
CA SER A 46 -0.82 4.69 8.80
C SER A 46 0.47 4.92 8.05
N LYS A 47 1.32 3.89 8.08
CA LYS A 47 2.52 3.81 7.26
C LYS A 47 2.21 4.42 5.89
N SER A 48 3.10 5.28 5.42
CA SER A 48 2.92 5.94 4.13
C SER A 48 2.78 4.89 3.02
N VAL A 49 2.15 5.24 1.90
CA VAL A 49 2.08 4.33 0.74
C VAL A 49 3.47 3.85 0.32
N ASP A 50 4.48 4.72 0.41
CA ASP A 50 5.89 4.41 0.18
C ASP A 50 6.45 3.40 1.20
N GLU A 51 6.19 3.57 2.50
CA GLU A 51 6.64 2.64 3.53
C GLU A 51 5.99 1.26 3.36
N MET A 52 4.67 1.23 3.17
CA MET A 52 3.93 -0.02 2.89
C MET A 52 4.41 -0.69 1.61
N ALA A 53 4.74 0.08 0.56
CA ALA A 53 5.27 -0.47 -0.68
C ALA A 53 6.66 -1.07 -0.50
N LYS A 54 7.50 -0.45 0.34
CA LYS A 54 8.81 -0.98 0.70
C LYS A 54 8.68 -2.30 1.45
N GLU A 55 7.82 -2.38 2.46
CA GLU A 55 7.60 -3.60 3.23
C GLU A 55 7.01 -4.74 2.38
N VAL A 56 6.08 -4.43 1.49
CA VAL A 56 5.54 -5.40 0.51
C VAL A 56 6.62 -5.87 -0.46
N SER A 57 7.49 -4.96 -0.92
CA SER A 57 8.62 -5.31 -1.80
C SER A 57 9.69 -6.14 -1.10
N GLN A 58 9.84 -5.96 0.22
CA GLN A 58 10.71 -6.75 1.10
C GLN A 58 10.11 -8.11 1.48
N GLY A 59 8.84 -8.38 1.11
CA GLY A 59 8.19 -9.65 1.39
C GLY A 59 7.63 -9.79 2.82
N LEU A 60 7.60 -8.73 3.63
CA LEU A 60 7.20 -8.77 5.05
C LEU A 60 5.71 -9.12 5.28
N HIS A 61 4.89 -9.05 4.22
CA HIS A 61 3.45 -9.27 4.30
C HIS A 61 3.00 -10.59 3.64
N GLY A 62 3.94 -11.50 3.36
CA GLY A 62 3.69 -12.81 2.75
C GLY A 62 3.19 -12.73 1.31
N ASN A 63 2.65 -13.86 0.83
CA ASN A 63 2.23 -14.02 -0.56
C ASN A 63 0.73 -13.82 -0.78
N GLY A 64 0.39 -13.21 -1.91
CA GLY A 64 -0.98 -12.97 -2.34
C GLY A 64 -1.57 -11.62 -1.91
N HIS A 65 -2.41 -11.04 -2.75
CA HIS A 65 -2.94 -9.69 -2.55
C HIS A 65 -3.88 -9.56 -1.34
N ALA A 66 -4.70 -10.59 -1.08
CA ALA A 66 -5.60 -10.61 0.05
C ALA A 66 -4.84 -10.62 1.39
N ASN A 67 -3.79 -11.43 1.49
CA ASN A 67 -2.93 -11.51 2.68
C ASN A 67 -2.16 -10.21 2.90
N ARG A 68 -1.55 -9.65 1.85
CA ARG A 68 -0.82 -8.39 1.95
C ARG A 68 -1.71 -7.23 2.40
N ARG A 69 -2.93 -7.11 1.83
CA ARG A 69 -3.91 -6.11 2.26
C ARG A 69 -4.35 -6.29 3.71
N LYS A 70 -4.62 -7.54 4.12
CA LYS A 70 -5.01 -7.88 5.50
C LYS A 70 -3.88 -7.58 6.49
N SER A 71 -2.65 -7.94 6.14
CA SER A 71 -1.45 -7.73 6.96
C SER A 71 -1.10 -6.24 7.09
N LEU A 72 -1.30 -5.45 6.03
CA LEU A 72 -1.18 -4.00 6.08
C LEU A 72 -2.33 -3.30 6.84
N GLY A 73 -3.45 -3.99 7.07
CA GLY A 73 -4.61 -3.41 7.75
C GLY A 73 -5.28 -2.27 6.98
N VAL A 74 -5.09 -2.20 5.66
CA VAL A 74 -5.55 -1.07 4.84
C VAL A 74 -6.79 -1.37 4.01
N SER A 75 -7.50 -0.31 3.64
CA SER A 75 -8.60 -0.37 2.67
C SER A 75 -8.12 -0.89 1.30
N LYS A 76 -9.05 -1.38 0.48
CA LYS A 76 -8.75 -1.81 -0.90
C LYS A 76 -8.14 -0.66 -1.73
N ALA A 77 -8.68 0.55 -1.62
CA ALA A 77 -8.19 1.72 -2.35
C ALA A 77 -6.75 2.10 -1.94
N THR A 78 -6.43 2.05 -0.65
CA THR A 78 -5.06 2.30 -0.17
C THR A 78 -4.11 1.20 -0.62
N TYR A 79 -4.52 -0.06 -0.55
CA TYR A 79 -3.72 -1.19 -1.05
C TYR A 79 -3.44 -1.10 -2.55
N GLU A 80 -4.37 -0.62 -3.36
CA GLU A 80 -4.14 -0.40 -4.79
C GLU A 80 -3.06 0.64 -5.06
N LYS A 81 -3.02 1.73 -4.28
CA LYS A 81 -1.92 2.72 -4.33
C LYS A 81 -0.58 2.09 -3.95
N VAL A 82 -0.54 1.29 -2.88
CA VAL A 82 0.65 0.54 -2.46
C VAL A 82 1.10 -0.41 -3.57
N ARG A 83 0.18 -1.15 -4.18
CA ARG A 83 0.47 -2.06 -5.29
C ARG A 83 1.00 -1.32 -6.52
N ALA A 84 0.41 -0.19 -6.88
CA ALA A 84 0.88 0.63 -7.99
C ALA A 84 2.33 1.07 -7.76
N LYS A 85 2.66 1.42 -6.52
CA LYS A 85 4.02 1.83 -6.11
C LYS A 85 5.01 0.66 -6.10
N VAL A 86 4.64 -0.49 -5.54
CA VAL A 86 5.45 -1.75 -5.58
C VAL A 86 5.78 -2.14 -7.01
N ASN A 87 4.80 -1.99 -7.92
CA ASN A 87 4.94 -2.30 -9.34
C ASN A 87 5.68 -1.21 -10.13
N GLY A 88 6.25 -0.20 -9.49
CA GLY A 88 7.08 0.82 -10.15
C GLY A 88 6.30 1.96 -10.81
N GLY A 89 5.06 2.22 -10.39
CA GLY A 89 4.30 3.39 -10.85
C GLY A 89 3.88 3.30 -12.32
N SER A 90 2.98 2.37 -12.64
CA SER A 90 1.98 2.55 -13.70
C SER A 90 0.97 1.42 -13.62
N VAL A 91 -0.26 1.76 -13.23
CA VAL A 91 -1.42 0.98 -13.67
C VAL A 91 -1.65 1.41 -15.11
N SER A 92 -0.82 0.94 -16.03
CA SER A 92 -1.10 1.12 -17.45
C SER A 92 -2.11 0.06 -17.85
N SER A 93 -3.38 0.46 -17.83
CA SER A 93 -4.26 0.14 -18.93
C SER A 93 -3.48 0.34 -20.24
N GLY A 94 -3.14 -0.75 -20.94
CA GLY A 94 -2.61 -0.69 -22.31
C GLY A 94 -1.11 -0.91 -22.56
N GLY A 95 -0.28 -1.30 -21.59
CA GLY A 95 1.13 -1.63 -21.84
C GLY A 95 1.56 -2.88 -21.07
N GLY A 96 2.09 -3.90 -21.76
CA GLY A 96 2.36 -5.23 -21.19
C GLY A 96 3.15 -5.23 -19.88
N LYS A 97 2.96 -6.29 -19.08
CA LYS A 97 3.62 -6.49 -17.77
C LYS A 97 5.14 -6.28 -17.86
N SER A 98 5.74 -5.67 -16.85
CA SER A 98 7.21 -5.54 -16.77
C SER A 98 7.91 -6.86 -16.45
N VAL A 99 9.21 -6.94 -16.75
CA VAL A 99 10.05 -8.14 -16.45
C VAL A 99 9.96 -8.50 -14.97
N LYS A 100 10.01 -7.48 -14.11
CA LYS A 100 9.91 -7.60 -12.65
C LYS A 100 8.59 -8.26 -12.24
N GLN A 101 7.47 -7.75 -12.76
CA GLN A 101 6.13 -8.26 -12.45
C GLN A 101 5.94 -9.70 -12.94
N MET A 102 6.42 -10.02 -14.14
CA MET A 102 6.34 -11.39 -14.67
C MET A 102 7.19 -12.37 -13.85
N ALA A 103 8.37 -11.94 -13.38
CA ALA A 103 9.21 -12.74 -12.50
C ALA A 103 8.53 -12.98 -11.13
N ASP A 104 7.92 -11.94 -10.56
CA ASP A 104 7.14 -12.04 -9.33
C ASP A 104 5.96 -12.99 -9.46
N GLU A 105 5.22 -12.94 -10.57
CA GLU A 105 4.13 -13.87 -10.86
C GLU A 105 4.64 -15.31 -11.04
N ILE A 106 5.80 -15.53 -11.67
CA ILE A 106 6.36 -16.89 -11.81
C ILE A 106 6.77 -17.48 -10.45
N ILE A 107 7.32 -16.67 -9.55
CA ILE A 107 7.78 -17.13 -8.22
C ILE A 107 6.60 -17.29 -7.25
N ASN A 108 5.68 -16.33 -7.23
CA ASN A 108 4.66 -16.20 -6.18
C ASN A 108 3.22 -16.40 -6.69
N GLY A 109 3.00 -16.49 -7.99
CA GLY A 109 1.67 -16.54 -8.61
C GLY A 109 1.09 -17.95 -8.66
N LYS A 110 -0.11 -18.12 -8.10
CA LYS A 110 -0.89 -19.36 -8.24
C LYS A 110 -1.57 -19.38 -9.61
N GLY A 111 -1.38 -20.46 -10.38
CA GLY A 111 -1.96 -20.62 -11.73
C GLY A 111 -1.04 -20.24 -12.88
N ILE A 112 0.24 -19.95 -12.64
CA ILE A 112 1.23 -19.82 -13.71
C ILE A 112 1.62 -21.22 -14.20
N PRO A 113 1.50 -21.52 -15.51
CA PRO A 113 1.86 -22.83 -16.03
C PRO A 113 3.35 -23.13 -15.81
N ASN A 114 3.65 -24.41 -15.62
CA ASN A 114 5.04 -24.86 -15.54
C ASN A 114 5.63 -25.02 -16.95
N GLY A 115 6.93 -24.76 -17.08
CA GLY A 115 7.64 -24.82 -18.37
C GLY A 115 7.80 -23.48 -19.08
N HIS A 116 8.94 -23.32 -19.75
CA HIS A 116 9.38 -22.05 -20.33
C HIS A 116 8.45 -21.53 -21.44
N GLU A 117 8.04 -22.41 -22.35
CA GLU A 117 7.17 -22.03 -23.46
C GLU A 117 5.76 -21.66 -22.99
N ALA A 118 5.21 -22.42 -22.04
CA ALA A 118 3.88 -22.17 -21.49
C ALA A 118 3.83 -20.82 -20.76
N ARG A 119 4.86 -20.49 -19.96
CA ARG A 119 5.00 -19.17 -19.32
C ARG A 119 5.11 -18.05 -20.35
N ARG A 120 5.92 -18.23 -21.39
CA ARG A 120 6.06 -17.24 -22.47
C ARG A 120 4.72 -16.95 -23.16
N LYS A 121 3.96 -18.00 -23.52
CA LYS A 121 2.62 -17.89 -24.12
C LYS A 121 1.62 -17.25 -23.15
N HIS A 122 1.66 -17.64 -21.88
CA HIS A 122 0.80 -17.09 -20.83
C HIS A 122 0.96 -15.58 -20.65
N PHE A 123 2.19 -15.06 -20.73
CA PHE A 123 2.45 -13.62 -20.68
C PHE A 123 2.30 -12.91 -22.02
N GLY A 124 2.15 -13.64 -23.13
CA GLY A 124 2.04 -13.06 -24.48
C GLY A 124 3.29 -12.29 -24.91
N ILE A 125 4.48 -12.72 -24.46
CA ILE A 125 5.75 -12.00 -24.69
C ILE A 125 6.67 -12.70 -25.70
N SER A 126 7.62 -11.94 -26.25
CA SER A 126 8.68 -12.47 -27.11
C SER A 126 9.63 -13.39 -26.34
N LYS A 127 10.34 -14.27 -27.06
CA LYS A 127 11.35 -15.17 -26.46
C LYS A 127 12.46 -14.38 -25.75
N ALA A 128 12.95 -13.30 -26.36
CA ALA A 128 13.96 -12.42 -25.77
C ALA A 128 13.47 -11.78 -24.46
N LYS A 129 12.22 -11.32 -24.41
CA LYS A 129 11.63 -10.75 -23.20
C LYS A 129 11.47 -11.81 -22.10
N TYR A 130 11.11 -13.04 -22.46
CA TYR A 130 11.01 -14.14 -21.51
C TYR A 130 12.36 -14.55 -20.92
N GLU A 131 13.46 -14.54 -21.70
CA GLU A 131 14.79 -14.81 -21.14
C GLU A 131 15.19 -13.76 -20.09
N GLN A 132 14.85 -12.48 -20.30
CA GLN A 132 15.04 -11.44 -19.27
C GLN A 132 14.24 -11.76 -17.99
N VAL A 133 13.00 -12.22 -18.14
CA VAL A 133 12.15 -12.65 -17.01
C VAL A 133 12.76 -13.84 -16.28
N ARG A 134 13.22 -14.84 -17.03
CA ARG A 134 13.83 -16.04 -16.48
C ARG A 134 15.13 -15.73 -15.75
N ALA A 135 15.98 -14.88 -16.31
CA ALA A 135 17.20 -14.42 -15.65
C ALA A 135 16.88 -13.73 -14.32
N GLU A 136 15.86 -12.87 -14.29
CA GLU A 136 15.40 -12.22 -13.06
C GLU A 136 14.82 -13.21 -12.05
N VAL A 137 14.06 -14.22 -12.50
CA VAL A 137 13.56 -15.30 -11.63
C VAL A 137 14.72 -16.07 -11.01
N ASN A 138 15.70 -16.46 -11.82
CA ASN A 138 16.88 -17.18 -11.36
C ASN A 138 17.68 -16.35 -10.35
N ARG A 139 17.85 -15.03 -10.59
CA ARG A 139 18.52 -14.10 -9.67
C ARG A 139 17.86 -14.01 -8.29
N ARG A 140 16.57 -14.31 -8.20
CA ARG A 140 15.77 -14.24 -6.95
C ARG A 140 15.66 -15.57 -6.23
N LEU A 141 15.94 -16.67 -6.94
CA LEU A 141 15.91 -18.03 -6.42
C LEU A 141 17.32 -18.62 -6.20
N SER A 142 18.36 -17.89 -6.61
CA SER A 142 19.77 -18.21 -6.38
C SER A 142 20.22 -17.84 -4.98
#